data_AF-A0A3P6U4K4-F1
#
_entry.id   AF-A0A3P6U4K4-F1
#
_cell.length_a   1.000
_cell.length_b   1.000
_cell.length_c   1.000
_cell.angle_alpha   90.00
_cell.angle_beta   90.00
_cell.angle_gamma   90.00
#
_symmetry.space_group_name_H-M   'P 1'
#
loop_
_entity.id
_entity.type
_entity.pdbx_description
1 polymer ?
#
loop_
_entity_poly.entity_id
_entity_poly.type
_entity_poly.pdbx_seq_one_letter_code
_entity_poly.pdbx_strand_id
1 'polypeptide(L)'
;MATDTTTHPLHSILSVASSRSRQENFHTVFLVLEFLRSFCGAAMSGDRPRRMQQGSLHENTSALLLNMIRTLTSNSSADQKELDRRRLEAGFAETSKEIDQLVLEHENDVGTCLESFRNVSTRITACREKVHSIRSSLLTCRSLLQCRRDDLKRLWMENAQQKHVSTILAQIEGLNRLGTEVESAMAASNYYLAANSLNEADLLFNGPFSNIDGLNQLRSQLLDLSKKLVERIINDITNHLIVRPFESHVSFNPTVTKYQAF
;
A
#
# COMPACT_ATOMS: atom_id res chain seq x y z
N MET A 1 53.76 -66.56 38.47
CA MET A 1 52.30 -66.67 38.33
C MET A 1 51.76 -65.27 38.12
N ALA A 2 50.85 -65.15 37.15
CA ALA A 2 50.39 -63.92 36.52
C ALA A 2 49.46 -63.05 37.39
N THR A 3 49.37 -61.76 37.04
CA THR A 3 48.16 -60.93 36.76
C THR A 3 48.55 -59.44 36.88
N ASP A 4 48.86 -58.78 35.77
CA ASP A 4 47.96 -57.95 34.95
C ASP A 4 47.85 -56.50 35.44
N THR A 5 48.80 -55.68 34.98
CA THR A 5 48.71 -54.22 34.93
C THR A 5 48.17 -53.81 33.57
N THR A 6 46.86 -53.64 33.44
CA THR A 6 46.21 -53.04 32.26
C THR A 6 44.99 -52.22 32.67
N THR A 7 45.21 -51.13 33.40
CA THR A 7 44.18 -50.11 33.63
C THR A 7 44.00 -49.29 32.35
N HIS A 8 42.87 -49.53 31.69
CA HIS A 8 42.53 -49.10 30.33
C HIS A 8 42.52 -47.56 30.10
N PRO A 9 42.95 -47.08 28.91
CA PRO A 9 42.84 -45.68 28.49
C PRO A 9 41.39 -45.17 28.34
N LEU A 10 40.42 -46.08 28.31
CA LEU A 10 39.00 -45.76 28.06
C LEU A 10 38.34 -45.03 29.25
N HIS A 11 38.81 -45.25 30.47
CA HIS A 11 38.24 -44.59 31.66
C HIS A 11 38.59 -43.09 31.71
N SER A 12 39.75 -42.71 31.17
CA SER A 12 40.17 -41.31 31.02
C SER A 12 39.39 -40.61 29.89
N ILE A 13 39.15 -41.30 28.77
CA ILE A 13 38.41 -40.76 27.62
C ILE A 13 36.92 -40.59 27.93
N LEU A 14 36.31 -41.52 28.68
CA LEU A 14 34.91 -41.38 29.14
C LEU A 14 34.73 -40.23 30.14
N SER A 15 35.69 -40.02 31.04
CA SER A 15 35.70 -38.88 31.97
C SER A 15 35.82 -37.54 31.23
N VAL A 16 36.69 -37.46 30.22
CA VAL A 16 36.86 -36.26 29.39
C VAL A 16 35.66 -36.02 28.47
N ALA A 17 35.05 -37.06 27.90
CA ALA A 17 33.85 -36.95 27.07
C ALA A 17 32.61 -36.54 27.90
N SER A 18 32.46 -37.07 29.12
CA SER A 18 31.42 -36.65 30.07
C SER A 18 31.61 -35.19 30.50
N SER A 19 32.87 -34.77 30.73
CA SER A 19 33.22 -33.37 31.04
C SER A 19 32.97 -32.42 29.87
N ARG A 20 33.25 -32.85 28.63
CA ARG A 20 33.06 -32.05 27.40
C ARG A 20 31.58 -31.92 27.01
N SER A 21 30.80 -33.01 27.16
CA SER A 21 29.34 -32.99 27.03
C SER A 21 28.69 -32.12 28.11
N ARG A 22 29.17 -32.17 29.37
CA ARG A 22 28.76 -31.23 30.43
C ARG A 22 28.98 -29.77 30.02
N GLN A 23 30.13 -29.45 29.44
CA GLN A 23 30.47 -28.08 29.08
C GLN A 23 29.63 -27.55 27.91
N GLU A 24 29.33 -28.38 26.92
CA GLU A 24 28.42 -28.04 25.81
C GLU A 24 26.97 -27.90 26.28
N ASN A 25 26.49 -28.79 27.17
CA ASN A 25 25.15 -28.70 27.74
C ASN A 25 24.97 -27.44 28.61
N PHE A 26 25.96 -27.10 29.45
CA PHE A 26 25.93 -25.84 30.21
C PHE A 26 25.99 -24.61 29.32
N HIS A 27 26.80 -24.62 28.26
CA HIS A 27 26.86 -23.52 27.31
C HIS A 27 25.54 -23.36 26.55
N THR A 28 24.86 -24.46 26.23
CA THR A 28 23.58 -24.40 25.52
C THR A 28 22.43 -24.00 26.45
N VAL A 29 22.46 -24.41 27.72
CA VAL A 29 21.56 -23.91 28.76
C VAL A 29 21.80 -22.42 29.03
N PHE A 30 23.05 -21.97 29.05
CA PHE A 30 23.41 -20.55 29.19
C PHE A 30 22.93 -19.72 28.00
N LEU A 31 23.14 -20.20 26.76
CA LEU A 31 22.63 -19.55 25.55
C LEU A 31 21.09 -19.53 25.51
N VAL A 32 20.42 -20.59 25.98
CA VAL A 32 18.96 -20.62 26.09
C VAL A 32 18.46 -19.64 27.16
N LEU A 33 19.15 -19.53 28.30
CA LEU A 33 18.84 -18.55 29.34
C LEU A 33 19.10 -17.11 28.88
N GLU A 34 20.17 -16.84 28.15
CA GLU A 34 20.44 -15.54 27.51
C GLU A 34 19.40 -15.21 26.44
N PHE A 35 19.03 -16.19 25.61
CA PHE A 35 17.99 -16.02 24.60
C PHE A 35 16.62 -15.76 25.25
N LEU A 36 16.28 -16.49 26.32
CA LEU A 36 15.09 -16.22 27.14
C LEU A 36 15.15 -14.84 27.78
N ARG A 37 16.30 -14.40 28.29
CA ARG A 37 16.49 -13.05 28.86
C ARG A 37 16.33 -11.95 27.79
N SER A 38 16.83 -12.16 26.58
CA SER A 38 16.67 -11.24 25.44
C SER A 38 15.23 -11.20 24.92
N PHE A 39 14.58 -12.36 24.82
CA PHE A 39 13.20 -12.51 24.36
C PHE A 39 12.18 -11.99 25.39
N CYS A 40 12.43 -12.20 26.69
CA CYS A 40 11.63 -11.63 27.77
C CYS A 40 11.89 -10.11 27.88
N GLY A 41 13.13 -9.66 27.68
CA GLY A 41 13.48 -8.23 27.62
C GLY A 41 12.76 -7.47 26.50
N ALA A 42 12.51 -8.10 25.35
CA ALA A 42 11.76 -7.48 24.25
C ALA A 42 10.23 -7.59 24.39
N ALA A 43 9.72 -8.55 25.18
CA ALA A 43 8.29 -8.74 25.42
C ALA A 43 7.75 -7.96 26.64
N MET A 44 8.62 -7.45 27.52
CA MET A 44 8.25 -6.79 28.79
C MET A 44 8.23 -5.24 28.71
N SER A 45 7.80 -4.66 27.59
CA SER A 45 7.34 -3.25 27.59
C SER A 45 5.86 -3.11 28.02
N GLY A 46 5.23 -4.20 28.45
CA GLY A 46 3.91 -4.22 29.06
C GLY A 46 3.80 -5.33 30.10
N ASP A 47 3.49 -4.93 31.34
CA ASP A 47 3.08 -5.73 32.50
C ASP A 47 4.00 -6.84 33.07
N ARG A 48 4.62 -6.52 34.22
CA ARG A 48 5.26 -7.48 35.14
C ARG A 48 4.24 -8.42 35.78
N PRO A 49 4.61 -9.71 35.97
CA PRO A 49 4.22 -10.41 37.18
C PRO A 49 5.38 -11.11 37.93
N ARG A 50 5.37 -10.84 39.24
CA ARG A 50 5.72 -11.63 40.44
C ARG A 50 6.90 -12.63 40.40
N ARG A 51 7.93 -12.22 41.16
CA ARG A 51 9.00 -13.00 41.78
C ARG A 51 8.44 -14.24 42.50
N MET A 52 8.75 -15.44 41.99
CA MET A 52 8.47 -16.71 42.67
C MET A 52 9.47 -16.92 43.81
N GLN A 53 8.94 -17.30 44.97
CA GLN A 53 9.63 -17.39 46.25
C GLN A 53 10.41 -18.72 46.33
N GLN A 54 11.70 -18.70 46.01
CA GLN A 54 12.64 -19.78 46.36
C GLN A 54 13.21 -19.48 47.76
N GLY A 55 12.50 -19.91 48.81
CA GLY A 55 12.80 -19.55 50.20
C GLY A 55 13.45 -20.63 51.07
N SER A 56 13.20 -21.93 50.84
CA SER A 56 13.49 -22.93 51.89
C SER A 56 14.85 -23.65 51.77
N LEU A 57 15.42 -23.79 50.57
CA LEU A 57 16.70 -24.48 50.38
C LEU A 57 17.91 -23.59 50.68
N HIS A 58 17.77 -22.27 50.46
CA HIS A 58 18.84 -21.30 50.66
C HIS A 58 19.13 -21.02 52.15
N GLU A 59 18.12 -21.15 53.02
CA GLU A 59 18.29 -20.96 54.47
C GLU A 59 19.08 -22.11 55.12
N ASN A 60 18.88 -23.35 54.66
CA ASN A 60 19.59 -24.50 55.21
C ASN A 60 21.07 -24.54 54.78
N THR A 61 21.39 -24.18 53.54
CA THR A 61 22.77 -24.11 53.05
C THR A 61 23.54 -22.93 53.65
N SER A 62 22.88 -21.78 53.81
CA SER A 62 23.47 -20.62 54.48
C SER A 62 23.65 -20.83 55.99
N ALA A 63 22.72 -21.52 56.66
CA ALA A 63 22.86 -21.91 58.06
C ALA A 63 24.01 -22.92 58.29
N LEU A 64 24.19 -23.87 57.36
CA LEU A 64 25.31 -24.82 57.39
C LEU A 64 26.66 -24.10 57.22
N LEU A 65 26.76 -23.20 56.23
CA LEU A 65 27.95 -22.37 55.98
C LEU A 65 28.26 -21.43 57.16
N LEU A 66 27.25 -20.83 57.78
CA LEU A 66 27.41 -19.97 58.95
C LEU A 66 27.89 -20.74 60.19
N ASN A 67 27.35 -21.93 60.45
CA ASN A 67 27.85 -22.80 61.52
C ASN A 67 29.29 -23.28 61.25
N MET A 68 29.65 -23.52 59.99
CA MET A 68 31.00 -23.85 59.55
C MET A 68 32.03 -22.75 59.82
N ILE A 69 31.69 -21.51 59.42
CA ILE A 69 32.54 -20.34 59.68
C ILE A 69 32.75 -20.24 61.19
N ARG A 70 31.68 -20.41 61.97
CA ARG A 70 31.76 -20.38 63.43
C ARG A 70 32.69 -21.46 64.01
N THR A 71 32.61 -22.71 63.54
CA THR A 71 33.42 -23.82 64.05
C THR A 71 34.89 -23.77 63.61
N LEU A 72 35.17 -23.34 62.37
CA LEU A 72 36.52 -23.18 61.83
C LEU A 72 37.24 -21.94 62.38
N THR A 73 36.49 -20.87 62.69
CA THR A 73 36.99 -19.63 63.30
C THR A 73 37.09 -19.72 64.83
N SER A 74 36.32 -20.59 65.49
CA SER A 74 36.55 -20.93 66.89
C SER A 74 37.91 -21.64 67.06
N ASN A 75 38.56 -21.48 68.22
CA ASN A 75 39.90 -22.03 68.51
C ASN A 75 39.86 -23.55 68.76
N SER A 76 39.26 -24.29 67.81
CA SER A 76 39.15 -25.73 67.78
C SER A 76 40.50 -26.37 67.39
N SER A 77 40.80 -27.53 67.98
CA SER A 77 42.02 -28.31 67.70
C SER A 77 42.18 -28.57 66.21
N ALA A 78 43.42 -28.65 65.72
CA ALA A 78 43.73 -28.99 64.32
C ALA A 78 43.03 -30.28 63.87
N ASP A 79 42.93 -31.27 64.76
CA ASP A 79 42.24 -32.55 64.51
C ASP A 79 40.73 -32.39 64.31
N GLN A 80 40.11 -31.44 65.03
CA GLN A 80 38.67 -31.18 64.91
C GLN A 80 38.34 -30.46 63.60
N LYS A 81 39.19 -29.52 63.18
CA LYS A 81 39.05 -28.83 61.88
C LYS A 81 39.24 -29.80 60.72
N GLU A 82 40.17 -30.74 60.85
CA GLU A 82 40.41 -31.78 59.86
C GLU A 82 39.24 -32.79 59.78
N LEU A 83 38.65 -33.16 60.92
CA LEU A 83 37.45 -34.00 60.95
C LEU A 83 36.25 -33.33 60.28
N ASP A 84 36.02 -32.05 60.60
CA ASP A 84 34.92 -31.27 60.03
C ASP A 84 35.12 -31.04 58.53
N ARG A 85 36.37 -30.79 58.08
CA ARG A 85 36.74 -30.72 56.65
C ARG A 85 36.41 -32.02 55.92
N ARG A 86 36.80 -33.18 56.46
CA ARG A 86 36.54 -34.49 55.84
C ARG A 86 35.05 -34.81 55.77
N ARG A 87 34.28 -34.49 56.82
CA ARG A 87 32.81 -34.65 56.80
C ARG A 87 32.17 -33.79 55.73
N LEU A 88 32.68 -32.59 55.53
CA LEU A 88 32.20 -31.69 54.50
C LEU A 88 32.47 -32.22 53.10
N GLU A 89 33.72 -32.63 52.85
CA GLU A 89 34.14 -33.18 51.57
C GLU A 89 33.34 -34.43 51.21
N ALA A 90 33.08 -35.29 52.21
CA ALA A 90 32.20 -36.44 52.03
C ALA A 90 30.76 -36.03 51.68
N GLY A 91 30.18 -35.06 52.39
CA GLY A 91 28.82 -34.56 52.10
C GLY A 91 28.69 -33.92 50.72
N PHE A 92 29.66 -33.10 50.32
CA PHE A 92 29.70 -32.50 48.98
C PHE A 92 29.88 -33.55 47.88
N ALA A 93 30.72 -34.57 48.11
CA ALA A 93 30.89 -35.65 47.17
C ALA A 93 29.61 -36.48 47.01
N GLU A 94 28.90 -36.76 48.12
CA GLU A 94 27.62 -37.47 48.12
C GLU A 94 26.56 -36.70 47.33
N THR A 95 26.35 -35.42 47.63
CA THR A 95 25.36 -34.59 46.93
C THR A 95 25.74 -34.37 45.46
N SER A 96 27.03 -34.20 45.15
CA SER A 96 27.47 -34.10 43.76
C SER A 96 27.19 -35.38 42.98
N LYS A 97 27.38 -36.54 43.60
CA LYS A 97 27.11 -37.84 42.99
C LYS A 97 25.61 -38.07 42.80
N GLU A 98 24.79 -37.64 43.75
CA GLU A 98 23.33 -37.69 43.67
C GLU A 98 22.80 -36.80 42.53
N ILE A 99 23.32 -35.57 42.41
CA ILE A 99 23.00 -34.67 41.29
C ILE A 99 23.42 -35.29 39.95
N ASP A 100 24.63 -35.85 39.87
CA ASP A 100 25.13 -36.47 38.65
C ASP A 100 24.29 -37.68 38.22
N GLN A 101 23.84 -38.48 39.19
CA GLN A 101 22.93 -39.61 38.94
C GLN A 101 21.56 -39.13 38.46
N LEU A 102 21.01 -38.09 39.07
CA LEU A 102 19.72 -37.51 38.67
C LEU A 102 19.78 -36.93 37.24
N VAL A 103 20.91 -36.31 36.88
CA VAL A 103 21.16 -35.75 35.55
C VAL A 103 21.31 -36.86 34.53
N LEU A 104 22.01 -37.95 34.85
CA LEU A 104 22.11 -39.15 33.98
C LEU A 104 20.75 -39.81 33.77
N GLU A 105 19.92 -39.88 34.80
CA GLU A 105 18.59 -40.49 34.74
C GLU A 105 17.61 -39.68 33.87
N HIS A 106 17.72 -38.35 33.87
CA HIS A 106 16.82 -37.44 33.15
C HIS A 106 17.46 -36.73 31.93
N GLU A 107 18.65 -37.14 31.50
CA GLU A 107 19.39 -36.49 30.41
C GLU A 107 18.56 -36.45 29.12
N ASN A 108 17.87 -37.55 28.80
CA ASN A 108 17.06 -37.69 27.60
C ASN A 108 15.83 -36.75 27.61
N ASP A 109 15.15 -36.65 28.75
CA ASP A 109 13.98 -35.78 28.92
C ASP A 109 14.38 -34.31 28.81
N VAL A 110 15.50 -33.91 29.43
CA VAL A 110 16.05 -32.56 29.33
C VAL A 110 16.48 -32.25 27.90
N GLY A 111 17.15 -33.19 27.21
CA GLY A 111 17.53 -33.06 25.81
C GLY A 111 16.31 -32.88 24.90
N THR A 112 15.28 -33.72 25.08
CA THR A 112 14.04 -33.65 24.30
C THR A 112 13.27 -32.36 24.55
N CYS A 113 13.23 -31.90 25.81
CA CYS A 113 12.60 -30.64 26.19
C CYS A 113 13.33 -29.43 25.56
N LEU A 114 14.66 -29.40 25.65
CA LEU A 114 15.47 -28.34 25.06
C LEU A 114 15.34 -28.30 23.53
N GLU A 115 15.33 -29.46 22.89
CA GLU A 115 15.18 -29.54 21.44
C GLU A 115 13.79 -29.10 20.99
N SER A 116 12.75 -29.52 21.71
CA SER A 116 11.38 -29.05 21.48
C SER A 116 11.27 -27.53 21.65
N PHE A 117 11.90 -26.98 22.69
CA PHE A 117 11.94 -25.54 22.93
C PHE A 117 12.64 -24.79 21.80
N ARG A 118 13.82 -25.26 21.34
CA ARG A 118 14.53 -24.68 20.19
C ARG A 118 13.66 -24.70 18.95
N ASN A 119 13.04 -25.83 18.64
CA ASN A 119 12.17 -25.98 17.47
C ASN A 119 10.94 -25.06 17.53
N VAL A 120 10.31 -24.91 18.70
CA VAL A 120 9.20 -23.97 18.87
C VAL A 120 9.68 -22.53 18.72
N SER A 121 10.81 -22.17 19.34
CA SER A 121 11.39 -20.82 19.29
C SER A 121 11.76 -20.39 17.85
N THR A 122 12.44 -21.26 17.10
CA THR A 122 12.80 -20.99 15.70
C THR A 122 11.56 -20.82 14.81
N ARG A 123 10.55 -21.67 15.01
CA ARG A 123 9.26 -21.55 14.28
C ARG A 123 8.52 -20.26 14.62
N ILE A 124 8.51 -19.84 15.88
CA ILE A 124 7.90 -18.57 16.30
C ILE A 124 8.62 -17.39 15.64
N THR A 125 9.95 -17.38 15.66
CA THR A 125 10.75 -16.31 15.03
C THR A 125 10.50 -16.24 13.53
N ALA A 126 10.55 -17.38 12.83
CA ALA A 126 10.27 -17.46 11.40
C ALA A 126 8.82 -17.02 11.07
N CYS A 127 7.85 -17.36 11.93
CA CYS A 127 6.48 -16.90 11.78
C CYS A 127 6.37 -15.38 11.91
N ARG A 128 7.03 -14.77 12.91
CA ARG A 128 7.05 -13.32 13.10
C ARG A 128 7.64 -12.59 11.90
N GLU A 129 8.76 -13.07 11.37
CA GLU A 129 9.39 -12.51 10.17
C GLU A 129 8.48 -12.62 8.95
N LYS A 130 7.82 -13.77 8.74
CA LYS A 130 6.84 -13.95 7.65
C LYS A 130 5.67 -12.97 7.78
N VAL A 131 5.10 -12.81 8.98
CA VAL A 131 4.02 -11.85 9.23
C VAL A 131 4.48 -10.43 8.93
N HIS A 132 5.69 -10.06 9.36
CA HIS A 132 6.24 -8.74 9.08
C HIS A 132 6.43 -8.49 7.58
N SER A 133 6.97 -9.46 6.84
CA SER A 133 7.15 -9.41 5.39
C SER A 133 5.82 -9.29 4.64
N ILE A 134 4.81 -10.10 5.00
CA ILE A 134 3.46 -10.03 4.41
C ILE A 134 2.84 -8.65 4.67
N ARG A 135 2.94 -8.14 5.90
CA ARG A 135 2.43 -6.81 6.25
C ARG A 135 3.09 -5.71 5.41
N SER A 136 4.41 -5.75 5.28
CA SER A 136 5.16 -4.81 4.43
C SER A 136 4.71 -4.89 2.96
N SER A 137 4.59 -6.11 2.43
CA SER A 137 4.16 -6.34 1.04
C SER A 137 2.73 -5.83 0.78
N LEU A 138 1.80 -6.04 1.72
CA LEU A 138 0.43 -5.52 1.63
C LEU A 138 0.38 -3.99 1.68
N LEU A 139 1.22 -3.34 2.50
CA LEU A 139 1.32 -1.89 2.55
C LEU A 139 1.83 -1.32 1.21
N THR A 140 2.83 -1.96 0.61
CA THR A 140 3.32 -1.59 -0.73
C THR A 140 2.24 -1.76 -1.78
N CYS A 141 1.53 -2.90 -1.77
CA CYS A 141 0.42 -3.15 -2.69
C CYS A 141 -0.70 -2.10 -2.53
N ARG A 142 -1.07 -1.76 -1.30
CA ARG A 142 -2.04 -0.70 -1.02
C ARG A 142 -1.60 0.65 -1.61
N SER A 143 -0.33 1.02 -1.47
CA SER A 143 0.21 2.26 -2.02
C SER A 143 0.13 2.28 -3.56
N LEU A 144 0.53 1.18 -4.20
CA LEU A 144 0.45 1.04 -5.67
C LEU A 144 -0.98 1.12 -6.17
N LEU A 145 -1.92 0.45 -5.51
CA LEU A 145 -3.35 0.52 -5.84
C LEU A 145 -3.92 1.92 -5.65
N GLN A 146 -3.49 2.63 -4.61
CA GLN A 146 -3.87 4.02 -4.39
C GLN A 146 -3.37 4.93 -5.53
N CYS A 147 -2.10 4.80 -5.91
CA CYS A 147 -1.54 5.52 -7.05
C CYS A 147 -2.32 5.24 -8.34
N ARG A 148 -2.61 3.96 -8.65
CA ARG A 148 -3.41 3.57 -9.82
C ARG A 148 -4.83 4.14 -9.80
N ARG A 149 -5.46 4.18 -8.64
CA ARG A 149 -6.80 4.78 -8.48
C ARG A 149 -6.75 6.28 -8.75
N ASP A 150 -5.73 6.96 -8.25
CA ASP A 150 -5.61 8.41 -8.39
C ASP A 150 -5.25 8.78 -9.85
N ASP A 151 -4.44 7.98 -10.53
CA ASP A 151 -4.22 8.06 -11.99
C ASP A 151 -5.52 7.89 -12.78
N LEU A 152 -6.33 6.90 -12.43
CA LEU A 152 -7.60 6.65 -13.12
C LEU A 152 -8.57 7.83 -12.94
N LYS A 153 -8.64 8.43 -11.75
CA LYS A 153 -9.43 9.64 -11.51
C LYS A 153 -8.95 10.80 -12.37
N ARG A 154 -7.63 11.01 -12.44
CA ARG A 154 -7.03 12.05 -13.29
C ARG A 154 -7.41 11.85 -14.76
N LEU A 155 -7.23 10.62 -15.28
CA LEU A 155 -7.58 10.27 -16.65
C LEU A 155 -9.08 10.41 -16.94
N TRP A 156 -9.94 10.10 -15.97
CA TRP A 156 -11.38 10.27 -16.12
C TRP A 156 -11.77 11.75 -16.22
N MET A 157 -11.20 12.61 -15.38
CA MET A 157 -11.40 14.06 -15.46
C MET A 157 -10.89 14.63 -16.79
N GLU A 158 -9.70 14.21 -17.21
CA GLU A 158 -9.10 14.61 -18.48
C GLU A 158 -9.97 14.16 -19.67
N ASN A 159 -10.50 12.93 -19.64
CA ASN A 159 -11.42 12.44 -20.67
C ASN A 159 -12.73 13.24 -20.71
N ALA A 160 -13.29 13.59 -19.54
CA ALA A 160 -14.49 14.41 -19.47
C ALA A 160 -14.25 15.80 -20.09
N GLN A 161 -13.11 16.42 -19.78
CA GLN A 161 -12.71 17.69 -20.37
C GLN A 161 -12.49 17.58 -21.88
N GLN A 162 -11.78 16.54 -22.34
CA GLN A 162 -11.55 16.29 -23.77
C GLN A 162 -12.87 16.07 -24.53
N LYS A 163 -13.83 15.35 -23.95
CA LYS A 163 -15.18 15.21 -24.53
C LYS A 163 -15.88 16.56 -24.67
N HIS A 164 -15.83 17.39 -23.62
CA HIS A 164 -16.42 18.72 -23.67
C HIS A 164 -15.78 19.60 -24.77
N VAL A 165 -14.44 19.60 -24.86
CA VAL A 165 -13.70 20.28 -25.93
C VAL A 165 -14.10 19.73 -27.30
N SER A 166 -14.22 18.41 -27.46
CA SER A 166 -14.66 17.79 -28.71
C SER A 166 -16.08 18.20 -29.10
N THR A 167 -17.01 18.30 -28.15
CA THR A 167 -18.36 18.82 -28.40
C THR A 167 -18.33 20.26 -28.87
N ILE A 168 -17.53 21.12 -28.21
CA ILE A 168 -17.37 22.52 -28.64
C ILE A 168 -16.80 22.59 -30.06
N LEU A 169 -15.75 21.81 -30.36
CA LEU A 169 -15.14 21.79 -31.69
C LEU A 169 -16.14 21.33 -32.76
N ALA A 170 -16.95 20.31 -32.48
CA ALA A 170 -18.00 19.85 -33.39
C ALA A 170 -19.08 20.92 -33.64
N GLN A 171 -19.46 21.68 -32.60
CA GLN A 171 -20.38 22.82 -32.74
C GLN A 171 -19.78 23.93 -33.59
N ILE A 172 -18.49 24.26 -33.41
CA ILE A 172 -17.78 25.25 -34.23
C ILE A 172 -17.69 24.79 -35.70
N GLU A 173 -17.39 23.51 -35.94
CA GLU A 173 -17.37 22.95 -37.29
C GLU A 173 -18.77 23.00 -37.95
N GLY A 174 -19.82 22.69 -37.18
CA GLY A 174 -21.20 22.86 -37.61
C GLY A 174 -21.52 24.30 -38.03
N LEU A 175 -21.10 25.29 -37.24
CA LEU A 175 -21.26 26.71 -37.56
C LEU A 175 -20.49 27.12 -38.84
N ASN A 176 -19.31 26.54 -39.06
CA ASN A 176 -18.56 26.79 -40.29
C ASN A 176 -19.27 26.22 -41.53
N ARG A 177 -19.93 25.06 -41.40
CA ARG A 177 -20.75 24.45 -42.46
C ARG A 177 -22.07 25.17 -42.68
N LEU A 178 -22.66 25.74 -41.63
CA LEU A 178 -23.91 26.49 -41.70
C LEU A 178 -23.85 27.61 -42.74
N GLY A 179 -22.70 28.27 -42.90
CA GLY A 179 -22.54 29.33 -43.89
C GLY A 179 -22.86 28.87 -45.31
N THR A 180 -22.40 27.68 -45.71
CA THR A 180 -22.67 27.13 -47.05
C THR A 180 -24.08 26.56 -47.15
N GLU A 181 -24.63 26.00 -46.07
CA GLU A 181 -26.00 25.49 -46.01
C GLU A 181 -27.03 26.63 -46.14
N VAL A 182 -26.80 27.77 -45.50
CA VAL A 182 -27.64 28.96 -45.61
C VAL A 182 -27.60 29.55 -47.01
N GLU A 183 -26.43 29.61 -47.65
CA GLU A 183 -26.31 30.05 -49.05
C GLU A 183 -27.07 29.12 -50.02
N SER A 184 -27.00 27.80 -49.81
CA SER A 184 -27.78 26.82 -50.57
C SER A 184 -29.29 26.96 -50.34
N ALA A 185 -29.73 27.14 -49.09
CA ALA A 185 -31.14 27.34 -48.76
C ALA A 185 -31.72 28.64 -49.35
N MET A 186 -30.92 29.71 -49.39
CA MET A 186 -31.26 30.96 -50.08
C MET A 186 -31.39 30.74 -51.60
N ALA A 187 -30.53 29.93 -52.21
CA ALA A 187 -30.63 29.59 -53.63
C ALA A 187 -31.88 28.76 -53.95
N ALA A 188 -32.33 27.92 -53.02
CA ALA A 188 -33.57 27.15 -53.13
C ALA A 188 -34.85 27.94 -52.73
N SER A 189 -34.74 29.26 -52.48
CA SER A 189 -35.82 30.13 -51.99
C SER A 189 -36.47 29.68 -50.69
N ASN A 190 -35.81 28.82 -49.90
CA ASN A 190 -36.30 28.38 -48.61
C ASN A 190 -35.78 29.28 -47.49
N TYR A 191 -36.33 30.50 -47.45
CA TYR A 191 -35.91 31.55 -46.53
C TYR A 191 -36.20 31.24 -45.07
N TYR A 192 -37.23 30.42 -44.79
CA TYR A 192 -37.56 30.01 -43.44
C TYR A 192 -36.46 29.13 -42.82
N LEU A 193 -35.99 28.12 -43.56
CA LEU A 193 -34.89 27.28 -43.09
C LEU A 193 -33.60 28.09 -42.92
N ALA A 194 -33.27 28.96 -43.88
CA ALA A 194 -32.11 29.83 -43.78
C ALA A 194 -32.15 30.74 -42.54
N ALA A 195 -33.30 31.38 -42.27
CA ALA A 195 -33.48 32.24 -41.11
C ALA A 195 -33.42 31.45 -39.78
N ASN A 196 -34.01 30.26 -39.73
CA ASN A 196 -34.01 29.43 -38.53
C ASN A 196 -32.60 28.91 -38.20
N SER A 197 -31.86 28.44 -39.21
CA SER A 197 -30.46 28.03 -39.08
C SER A 197 -29.57 29.19 -38.59
N LEU A 198 -29.78 30.38 -39.13
CA LEU A 198 -29.05 31.58 -38.72
C LEU A 198 -29.37 32.00 -37.28
N ASN A 199 -30.64 31.88 -36.87
CA ASN A 199 -31.08 32.18 -35.51
C ASN A 199 -30.51 31.17 -34.48
N GLU A 200 -30.46 29.89 -34.82
CA GLU A 200 -29.83 28.85 -33.98
C GLU A 200 -28.33 29.12 -33.79
N ALA A 201 -27.64 29.54 -34.85
CA ALA A 201 -26.24 29.97 -34.77
C ALA A 201 -26.05 31.23 -33.92
N ASP A 202 -26.95 32.21 -34.00
CA ASP A 202 -26.89 33.43 -33.21
C ASP A 202 -27.09 33.16 -31.70
N LEU A 203 -27.98 32.23 -31.34
CA LEU A 203 -28.14 31.76 -29.95
C LEU A 203 -26.86 31.12 -29.39
N LEU A 204 -26.12 30.38 -30.21
CA LEU A 204 -24.83 29.80 -29.81
C LEU A 204 -23.75 30.88 -29.57
N PHE A 205 -23.71 31.93 -30.40
CA PHE A 205 -22.77 33.05 -30.24
C PHE A 205 -23.08 33.97 -29.06
N ASN A 206 -24.36 34.13 -28.72
CA ASN A 206 -24.82 34.95 -27.60
C ASN A 206 -24.84 34.17 -26.27
N GLY A 207 -24.76 32.84 -26.31
CA GLY A 207 -24.67 31.96 -25.13
C GLY A 207 -23.28 31.36 -24.93
N PRO A 208 -23.07 30.06 -25.23
CA PRO A 208 -21.85 29.33 -24.89
C PRO A 208 -20.56 29.87 -25.51
N PHE A 209 -20.65 30.63 -26.61
CA PHE A 209 -19.51 31.19 -27.32
C PHE A 209 -19.33 32.71 -27.12
N SER A 210 -20.07 33.32 -26.19
CA SER A 210 -20.02 34.77 -25.96
C SER A 210 -18.62 35.27 -25.62
N ASN A 211 -17.88 34.48 -24.83
CA ASN A 211 -16.57 34.85 -24.28
C ASN A 211 -15.38 34.37 -25.14
N ILE A 212 -15.62 33.78 -26.32
CA ILE A 212 -14.56 33.23 -27.17
C ILE A 212 -14.21 34.26 -28.26
N ASP A 213 -13.18 35.07 -28.01
CA ASP A 213 -12.73 36.13 -28.95
C ASP A 213 -12.24 35.58 -30.29
N GLY A 214 -11.74 34.34 -30.32
CA GLY A 214 -11.28 33.67 -31.54
C GLY A 214 -12.40 33.39 -32.56
N LEU A 215 -13.67 33.51 -32.17
CA LEU A 215 -14.82 33.28 -33.04
C LEU A 215 -15.39 34.56 -33.67
N ASN A 216 -14.74 35.72 -33.46
CA ASN A 216 -15.20 37.00 -34.01
C ASN A 216 -15.30 37.01 -35.54
N GLN A 217 -14.39 36.33 -36.24
CA GLN A 217 -14.46 36.23 -37.71
C GLN A 217 -15.72 35.50 -38.17
N LEU A 218 -16.07 34.41 -37.50
CA LEU A 218 -17.27 33.62 -37.82
C LEU A 218 -18.55 34.38 -37.45
N ARG A 219 -18.52 35.16 -36.36
CA ARG A 219 -19.59 36.09 -35.97
C ARG A 219 -19.82 37.15 -37.06
N SER A 220 -18.76 37.74 -37.60
CA SER A 220 -18.86 38.71 -38.71
C SER A 220 -19.44 38.06 -39.97
N GLN A 221 -19.00 36.83 -40.32
CA GLN A 221 -19.54 36.09 -41.45
C GLN A 221 -21.05 35.79 -41.29
N LEU A 222 -21.49 35.44 -40.08
CA LEU A 222 -22.90 35.21 -39.78
C LEU A 222 -23.73 36.49 -39.96
N LEU A 223 -23.24 37.62 -39.47
CA LEU A 223 -23.89 38.92 -39.64
C LEU A 223 -24.00 39.33 -41.11
N ASP A 224 -22.98 39.06 -41.91
CA ASP A 224 -23.02 39.33 -43.34
C ASP A 224 -23.99 38.41 -44.09
N LEU A 225 -24.08 37.12 -43.70
CA LEU A 225 -25.10 36.21 -44.22
C LEU A 225 -26.52 36.65 -43.83
N SER A 226 -26.71 37.17 -42.61
CA SER A 226 -27.97 37.77 -42.16
C SER A 226 -28.42 38.90 -43.07
N LYS A 227 -27.51 39.85 -43.34
CA LYS A 227 -27.79 40.98 -44.25
C LYS A 227 -28.12 40.50 -45.65
N LYS A 228 -27.34 39.58 -46.21
CA LYS A 228 -27.59 38.98 -47.54
C LYS A 228 -28.96 38.32 -47.63
N LEU A 229 -29.37 37.59 -46.59
CA LEU A 229 -30.69 36.94 -46.53
C LEU A 229 -31.81 37.99 -46.58
N VAL A 230 -31.71 39.04 -45.77
CA VAL A 230 -32.70 40.13 -45.73
C VAL A 230 -32.76 40.87 -47.08
N GLU A 231 -31.61 41.19 -47.68
CA GLU A 231 -31.53 41.81 -49.00
C GLU A 231 -32.18 40.94 -50.09
N ARG A 232 -31.94 39.62 -50.05
CA ARG A 232 -32.55 38.66 -50.98
C ARG A 232 -34.07 38.62 -50.85
N ILE A 233 -34.58 38.56 -49.62
CA ILE A 233 -36.02 38.56 -49.34
C ILE A 233 -36.65 39.88 -49.83
N ILE A 234 -36.02 41.03 -49.55
CA ILE A 234 -36.52 42.34 -50.00
C ILE A 234 -36.53 42.41 -51.53
N ASN A 235 -35.48 41.95 -52.20
CA ASN A 235 -35.41 41.92 -53.65
C ASN A 235 -36.47 41.00 -54.26
N ASP A 236 -36.69 39.81 -53.71
CA ASP A 236 -37.72 38.89 -54.19
C ASP A 236 -39.14 39.43 -53.99
N ILE A 237 -39.41 40.03 -52.83
CA ILE A 237 -40.67 40.73 -52.54
C ILE A 237 -40.86 41.88 -53.54
N THR A 238 -39.85 42.72 -53.74
CA THR A 238 -39.88 43.84 -54.71
C THR A 238 -40.12 43.34 -56.12
N ASN A 239 -39.46 42.24 -56.52
CA ASN A 239 -39.67 41.65 -57.84
C ASN A 239 -41.07 41.06 -58.00
N HIS A 240 -41.63 40.41 -56.99
CA HIS A 240 -42.97 39.83 -57.06
C HIS A 240 -44.11 40.84 -56.92
N LEU A 241 -43.95 41.90 -56.13
CA LEU A 241 -44.99 42.88 -55.83
C LEU A 241 -44.90 44.15 -56.68
N ILE A 242 -43.72 44.52 -57.16
CA ILE A 242 -43.49 45.78 -57.88
C ILE A 242 -43.04 45.54 -59.33
N VAL A 243 -42.21 44.54 -59.61
CA VAL A 243 -41.69 44.38 -60.99
C VAL A 243 -42.60 43.51 -61.85
N ARG A 244 -42.89 42.27 -61.44
CA ARG A 244 -43.75 41.34 -62.19
C ARG A 244 -45.18 41.85 -62.49
N PRO A 245 -45.91 42.47 -61.54
CA PRO A 245 -47.23 43.03 -61.83
C PRO A 245 -47.16 44.23 -62.78
N PHE A 246 -46.10 45.03 -62.75
CA PHE A 246 -45.94 46.15 -63.67
C PHE A 246 -45.52 45.68 -65.08
N GLU A 247 -44.66 44.66 -65.21
CA GLU A 247 -44.34 44.03 -66.51
C GLU A 247 -45.55 43.33 -67.15
N SER A 248 -46.41 42.70 -66.33
CA SER A 248 -47.67 42.12 -66.82
C SER A 248 -48.69 43.19 -67.22
N HIS A 249 -48.74 44.34 -66.54
CA HIS A 249 -49.55 45.48 -66.96
C HIS A 249 -49.03 46.19 -68.23
N VAL A 250 -47.71 46.26 -68.42
CA VAL A 250 -47.10 46.79 -69.66
C VAL A 250 -47.36 45.87 -70.85
N SER A 251 -47.34 44.54 -70.66
CA SER A 251 -47.68 43.57 -71.71
C SER A 251 -49.19 43.39 -71.96
N PHE A 252 -50.05 43.76 -71.00
CA PHE A 252 -51.52 43.72 -71.15
C PHE A 252 -52.11 44.98 -71.82
N ASN A 253 -51.31 45.97 -72.24
CA ASN A 253 -51.82 47.15 -72.94
C ASN A 253 -51.45 47.17 -74.45
N PRO A 254 -52.10 46.36 -75.31
CA PRO A 254 -51.77 46.30 -76.74
C PRO A 254 -52.52 47.35 -77.58
N THR A 255 -52.71 48.59 -77.08
CA THR A 255 -53.59 49.55 -77.79
C THR A 255 -53.03 50.96 -77.96
N VAL A 256 -51.74 51.14 -78.25
CA VAL A 256 -51.30 52.40 -78.90
C VAL A 256 -50.11 52.15 -79.83
N THR A 257 -50.31 51.46 -80.95
CA THR A 257 -49.40 51.58 -82.11
C THR A 257 -50.13 51.31 -83.42
N LYS A 258 -51.23 52.02 -83.66
CA LYS A 258 -51.86 52.15 -84.98
C LYS A 258 -51.97 53.61 -85.40
N TYR A 259 -50.87 54.36 -85.39
CA TYR A 259 -50.76 55.61 -86.15
C TYR A 259 -49.30 55.87 -86.49
N GLN A 260 -48.85 55.30 -87.61
CA GLN A 260 -47.81 55.87 -88.49
C GLN A 260 -47.73 55.00 -89.75
N ALA A 261 -48.76 55.16 -90.59
CA ALA A 261 -48.67 54.89 -92.01
C ALA A 261 -49.22 56.13 -92.70
N PHE A 262 -48.31 57.02 -93.11
CA PHE A 262 -48.32 57.86 -94.31
C PHE A 262 -47.05 58.71 -94.30
#